data_AF-A0A2G1WBU6-F1
#
_entry.id   AF-A0A2G1WBU6-F1
#
_cell.length_a   1.000
_cell.length_b   1.000
_cell.length_c   1.000
_cell.angle_alpha   90.00
_cell.angle_beta   90.00
_cell.angle_gamma   90.00
#
_symmetry.space_group_name_H-M   'P 1'
#
loop_
_entity.id
_entity.type
_entity.pdbx_description
1 polymer ?
#
loop_
_entity_poly.entity_id
_entity_poly.type
_entity_poly.pdbx_seq_one_letter_code
_entity_poly.pdbx_strand_id
1 'polypeptide(L)'
;MRHPAVVELIAYVDSFAQCDICDWGENLALLDLHGLGDLPPPDIAAQLPYEVGGDFHHAVENLTEIYMSVHMGAVTQQPQHFLLELLAIVAPHAISLPDLDVFVQPSGRGTFGDRIEDETLNKWRAALRC
;
A
#
# COMPACT_ATOMS: atom_id res chain seq x y z
N MET A 1 12.79 -1.23 -13.79
CA MET A 1 11.77 -1.85 -14.66
C MET A 1 10.71 -0.81 -15.01
N ARG A 2 10.20 -0.75 -16.25
CA ARG A 2 9.14 0.18 -16.67
C ARG A 2 7.95 -0.57 -17.27
N HIS A 3 7.53 -1.64 -16.60
CA HIS A 3 6.38 -2.41 -17.05
C HIS A 3 5.08 -1.63 -16.74
N PRO A 4 4.12 -1.51 -17.68
CA PRO A 4 2.89 -0.76 -17.47
C PRO A 4 2.15 -1.13 -16.19
N ALA A 5 1.94 -2.42 -15.91
CA ALA A 5 1.26 -2.88 -14.69
C ALA A 5 2.01 -2.52 -13.39
N VAL A 6 3.34 -2.42 -13.42
CA VAL A 6 4.13 -1.98 -12.23
C VAL A 6 3.99 -0.48 -12.04
N VAL A 7 3.98 0.29 -13.14
CA VAL A 7 3.75 1.74 -13.11
C VAL A 7 2.34 2.05 -12.60
N GLU A 8 1.35 1.29 -13.06
CA GLU A 8 -0.04 1.39 -12.61
C GLU A 8 -0.18 1.05 -11.13
N LEU A 9 0.44 -0.04 -10.66
CA LEU A 9 0.45 -0.39 -9.25
C LEU A 9 1.04 0.72 -8.38
N ILE A 10 2.18 1.30 -8.78
CA ILE A 10 2.81 2.42 -8.05
C ILE A 10 1.86 3.63 -8.00
N ALA A 11 1.28 4.01 -9.14
CA ALA A 11 0.33 5.13 -9.20
C ALA A 11 -0.92 4.87 -8.34
N TYR A 12 -1.38 3.63 -8.29
CA TYR A 12 -2.49 3.21 -7.45
C TYR A 12 -2.13 3.34 -5.96
N VAL A 13 -0.93 2.92 -5.53
CA VAL A 13 -0.44 3.17 -4.16
C VAL A 13 -0.45 4.66 -3.83
N ASP A 14 0.07 5.51 -4.72
CA ASP A 14 0.11 6.96 -4.48
C ASP A 14 -1.30 7.59 -4.35
N SER A 15 -2.32 6.96 -4.94
CA SER A 15 -3.68 7.49 -4.97
C SER A 15 -4.45 7.34 -3.65
N PHE A 16 -4.00 6.50 -2.70
CA PHE A 16 -4.78 6.26 -1.47
C PHE A 16 -5.03 7.54 -0.67
N ALA A 17 -4.12 8.52 -0.76
CA ALA A 17 -4.24 9.80 -0.06
C ALA A 17 -5.35 10.71 -0.60
N GLN A 18 -5.91 10.36 -1.77
CA GLN A 18 -6.90 11.18 -2.49
C GLN A 18 -8.28 10.52 -2.57
N CYS A 19 -8.45 9.30 -2.03
CA CYS A 19 -9.65 8.48 -2.18
C CYS A 19 -10.20 8.01 -0.82
N ASP A 20 -11.48 7.63 -0.79
CA ASP A 20 -12.03 6.84 0.32
C ASP A 20 -11.36 5.46 0.34
N ILE A 21 -11.02 4.92 1.51
CA ILE A 21 -10.25 3.67 1.57
C ILE A 21 -11.06 2.44 1.14
N CYS A 22 -12.39 2.48 1.30
CA CYS A 22 -13.26 1.43 0.78
C CYS A 22 -13.24 1.45 -0.74
N ASP A 23 -13.44 2.62 -1.34
CA ASP A 23 -13.41 2.78 -2.79
C ASP A 23 -12.02 2.47 -3.36
N TRP A 24 -10.95 2.93 -2.69
CA TRP A 24 -9.59 2.58 -3.07
C TRP A 24 -9.43 1.07 -3.02
N GLY A 25 -9.61 0.44 -1.86
CA GLY A 25 -9.47 -1.00 -1.67
C GLY A 25 -10.22 -1.82 -2.72
N GLU A 26 -11.52 -1.56 -2.94
CA GLU A 26 -12.32 -2.29 -3.93
C GLU A 26 -11.75 -2.23 -5.35
N ASN A 27 -11.08 -1.14 -5.73
CA ASN A 27 -10.47 -0.99 -7.03
C ASN A 27 -9.12 -1.72 -7.18
N LEU A 28 -8.52 -2.25 -6.10
CA LEU A 28 -7.30 -3.06 -6.19
C LEU A 28 -7.49 -4.26 -7.12
N ALA A 29 -8.65 -4.92 -7.06
CA ALA A 29 -8.97 -6.09 -7.87
C ALA A 29 -9.12 -5.79 -9.37
N LEU A 30 -9.06 -4.52 -9.78
CA LEU A 30 -9.14 -4.09 -11.18
C LEU A 30 -7.76 -3.95 -11.84
N LEU A 31 -6.67 -3.99 -11.06
CA LEU A 31 -5.32 -3.88 -11.60
C LEU A 31 -4.92 -5.19 -12.28
N ASP A 32 -4.02 -5.14 -13.27
CA ASP A 32 -3.42 -6.35 -13.84
C ASP A 32 -2.43 -7.03 -12.86
N LEU A 33 -1.99 -6.30 -11.84
CA LEU A 33 -1.09 -6.75 -10.80
C LEU A 33 -1.63 -6.29 -9.44
N HIS A 34 -2.20 -7.22 -8.68
CA HIS A 34 -2.88 -6.91 -7.42
C HIS A 34 -2.60 -7.91 -6.28
N GLY A 35 -2.11 -9.12 -6.59
CA GLY A 35 -1.70 -10.09 -5.57
C GLY A 35 -2.81 -10.93 -4.96
N LEU A 36 -4.05 -10.85 -5.45
CA LEU A 36 -5.19 -11.64 -4.94
C LEU A 36 -5.12 -13.11 -5.42
N GLY A 37 -4.01 -13.79 -5.10
CA GLY A 37 -3.74 -15.17 -5.52
C GLY A 37 -3.13 -15.30 -6.91
N ASP A 38 -2.96 -14.19 -7.63
CA ASP A 38 -2.36 -14.19 -8.95
C ASP A 38 -0.83 -14.12 -8.89
N LEU A 39 -0.19 -14.97 -9.71
CA LEU A 39 1.23 -14.85 -9.97
C LEU A 39 1.50 -13.56 -10.76
N PRO A 40 2.64 -12.89 -10.54
CA PRO A 40 3.04 -11.79 -11.41
C PRO A 40 3.01 -12.24 -12.88
N PRO A 41 2.54 -11.39 -13.81
CA PRO A 41 2.63 -11.65 -15.24
C PRO A 41 4.02 -12.19 -15.64
N PRO A 42 4.12 -13.23 -16.50
CA PRO A 42 5.39 -13.91 -16.78
C PRO A 42 6.52 -13.01 -17.25
N ASP A 43 6.18 -11.94 -17.96
CA ASP A 43 7.09 -10.91 -18.45
C ASP A 43 7.60 -9.97 -17.35
N ILE A 44 6.79 -9.71 -16.30
CA ILE A 44 7.23 -9.04 -15.07
C ILE A 44 8.12 -9.99 -14.25
N ALA A 45 7.69 -11.24 -14.07
CA ALA A 45 8.43 -12.26 -13.32
C ALA A 45 9.84 -12.50 -13.91
N ALA A 46 9.96 -12.49 -15.25
CA ALA A 46 11.24 -12.64 -15.93
C ALA A 46 12.18 -11.44 -15.78
N GLN A 47 11.66 -10.27 -15.38
CA GLN A 47 12.39 -9.01 -15.24
C GLN A 47 12.66 -8.61 -13.79
N LEU A 48 12.05 -9.28 -12.81
CA LEU A 48 12.26 -9.05 -11.38
C LEU A 48 13.65 -9.57 -10.98
N PRO A 49 14.57 -8.69 -10.57
CA PRO A 49 15.83 -9.12 -9.97
C PRO A 49 15.53 -9.99 -8.74
N TYR A 50 16.31 -11.04 -8.53
CA TYR A 50 16.13 -11.95 -7.40
C TYR A 50 16.16 -11.21 -6.05
N GLU A 51 17.03 -10.20 -5.96
CA GLU A 51 17.22 -9.36 -4.78
C GLU A 51 16.02 -8.45 -4.49
N VAL A 52 15.21 -8.11 -5.50
CA VAL A 52 14.03 -7.23 -5.37
C VAL A 52 12.73 -8.03 -5.35
N GLY A 53 12.77 -9.28 -5.81
CA GLY A 53 11.60 -10.16 -5.89
C GLY A 53 10.89 -10.36 -4.56
N GLY A 54 11.65 -10.50 -3.47
CA GLY A 54 11.11 -10.63 -2.11
C GLY A 54 10.35 -9.39 -1.67
N ASP A 55 10.98 -8.22 -1.74
CA ASP A 55 10.38 -6.94 -1.34
C ASP A 55 9.16 -6.60 -2.20
N PHE A 56 9.24 -6.83 -3.51
CA PHE A 56 8.11 -6.64 -4.41
C PHE A 56 6.93 -7.54 -4.07
N HIS A 57 7.18 -8.82 -3.77
CA HIS A 57 6.12 -9.74 -3.37
C HIS A 57 5.47 -9.30 -2.06
N HIS A 58 6.29 -8.93 -1.08
CA HIS A 58 5.80 -8.46 0.22
C HIS A 58 5.00 -7.15 0.12
N ALA A 59 5.39 -6.23 -0.77
CA ALA A 59 4.62 -5.02 -1.06
C ALA A 59 3.23 -5.36 -1.63
N VAL A 60 3.16 -6.31 -2.56
CA VAL A 60 1.91 -6.77 -3.17
C VAL A 60 1.03 -7.53 -2.16
N GLU A 61 1.62 -8.33 -1.27
CA GLU A 61 0.91 -8.99 -0.16
C GLU A 61 0.29 -7.95 0.79
N ASN A 62 1.03 -6.92 1.19
CA ASN A 62 0.50 -5.85 2.04
C ASN A 62 -0.69 -5.13 1.41
N LEU A 63 -0.68 -4.91 0.10
CA LEU A 63 -1.83 -4.34 -0.61
C LEU A 63 -3.06 -5.25 -0.54
N THR A 64 -2.87 -6.55 -0.72
CA THR A 64 -3.93 -7.55 -0.59
C THR A 64 -4.51 -7.56 0.82
N GLU A 65 -3.67 -7.50 1.85
CA GLU A 65 -4.13 -7.51 3.24
C GLU A 65 -4.89 -6.23 3.63
N ILE A 66 -4.50 -5.06 3.08
CA ILE A 66 -5.29 -3.83 3.23
C ILE A 66 -6.68 -4.02 2.59
N TYR A 67 -6.73 -4.52 1.35
CA TYR A 67 -7.99 -4.82 0.66
C TYR A 67 -8.87 -5.78 1.47
N MET A 68 -8.32 -6.88 1.95
CA MET A 68 -9.06 -7.88 2.72
C MET A 68 -9.60 -7.28 4.03
N SER A 69 -8.80 -6.49 4.72
CA SER A 69 -9.20 -5.83 5.97
C SER A 69 -10.36 -4.85 5.75
N VAL A 70 -10.31 -4.09 4.65
CA VAL A 70 -11.38 -3.19 4.21
C VAL A 70 -12.64 -3.97 3.83
N HIS A 71 -12.50 -5.02 3.01
CA HIS A 71 -13.61 -5.83 2.52
C HIS A 71 -14.34 -6.57 3.64
N MET A 72 -13.60 -7.10 4.61
CA MET A 72 -14.15 -7.79 5.78
C MET A 72 -14.82 -6.84 6.79
N GLY A 73 -14.67 -5.51 6.60
CA GLY A 73 -15.27 -4.50 7.47
C GLY A 73 -14.80 -4.57 8.92
N ALA A 74 -13.63 -5.18 9.16
CA ALA A 74 -13.12 -5.41 10.50
C ALA A 74 -12.53 -4.11 11.06
N VAL A 75 -13.01 -3.66 12.22
CA VAL A 75 -12.43 -2.52 12.94
C VAL A 75 -11.12 -2.98 13.57
N THR A 76 -10.03 -2.87 12.83
CA THR A 76 -8.69 -3.29 13.24
C THR A 76 -7.66 -2.23 12.87
N GLN A 77 -6.49 -2.26 13.51
CA GLN A 77 -5.34 -1.43 13.14
C GLN A 77 -4.49 -2.07 12.03
N GLN A 78 -4.93 -3.20 11.46
CA GLN A 78 -4.14 -3.93 10.47
C GLN A 78 -3.95 -3.15 9.16
N PRO A 79 -4.97 -2.47 8.58
CA PRO A 79 -4.75 -1.62 7.41
C PRO A 79 -3.64 -0.58 7.59
N GLN A 80 -3.60 0.07 8.76
CA GLN A 80 -2.51 1.00 9.12
C GLN A 80 -1.15 0.32 9.12
N HIS A 81 -1.06 -0.85 9.74
CA HIS A 81 0.18 -1.60 9.84
C HIS A 81 0.71 -2.01 8.47
N PHE A 82 -0.12 -2.66 7.65
CA PHE A 82 0.26 -3.10 6.30
C PHE A 82 0.61 -1.94 5.38
N LEU A 83 -0.08 -0.80 5.51
CA LEU A 83 0.26 0.39 4.74
C LEU A 83 1.63 0.96 5.15
N LEU A 84 1.97 0.96 6.43
CA LEU A 84 3.30 1.38 6.88
C LEU A 84 4.40 0.45 6.41
N GLU A 85 4.16 -0.86 6.43
CA GLU A 85 5.12 -1.84 5.91
C GLU A 85 5.32 -1.67 4.40
N LEU A 86 4.23 -1.49 3.64
CA LEU A 86 4.28 -1.14 2.23
C LEU A 86 5.13 0.11 1.99
N LEU A 87 4.87 1.19 2.73
CA LEU A 87 5.61 2.45 2.62
C LEU A 87 7.09 2.27 2.96
N ALA A 88 7.42 1.46 3.98
CA ALA A 88 8.79 1.17 4.36
C ALA A 88 9.54 0.36 3.28
N ILE A 89 8.84 -0.51 2.55
CA ILE A 89 9.41 -1.24 1.41
C ILE A 89 9.65 -0.30 0.23
N VAL A 90 8.72 0.62 -0.06
CA VAL A 90 8.84 1.49 -1.23
C VAL A 90 9.76 2.70 -1.01
N ALA A 91 9.95 3.16 0.24
CA ALA A 91 10.72 4.36 0.58
C ALA A 91 12.19 4.37 0.10
N PRO A 92 12.95 3.26 0.16
CA PRO A 92 14.33 3.21 -0.35
C PRO A 92 14.41 3.30 -1.88
N HIS A 93 13.30 3.07 -2.57
CA HIS A 93 13.20 3.25 -4.01
C HIS A 93 12.83 4.70 -4.30
N ALA A 94 13.28 5.26 -5.43
CA ALA A 94 13.05 6.67 -5.79
C ALA A 94 11.58 6.95 -6.21
N ILE A 95 10.64 6.57 -5.34
CA ILE A 95 9.19 6.70 -5.44
C ILE A 95 8.80 7.80 -4.44
N SER A 96 7.91 8.68 -4.86
CA SER A 96 7.39 9.71 -3.97
C SER A 96 6.40 9.05 -3.01
N LEU A 97 6.59 9.22 -1.71
CA LEU A 97 5.64 8.69 -0.75
C LEU A 97 4.40 9.60 -0.65
N PRO A 98 3.19 9.03 -0.57
CA PRO A 98 1.96 9.77 -0.34
C PRO A 98 1.93 10.45 1.04
N ASP A 99 1.05 11.44 1.21
CA ASP A 99 0.88 12.13 2.48
C ASP A 99 0.21 11.21 3.52
N LEU A 100 0.74 11.24 4.73
CA LEU A 100 0.28 10.42 5.85
C LEU A 100 -0.86 11.09 6.66
N ASP A 101 -1.29 12.29 6.28
CA ASP A 101 -2.42 12.99 6.92
C ASP A 101 -3.76 12.20 6.83
N VAL A 102 -3.84 11.16 6.00
CA VAL A 102 -4.97 10.23 6.03
C VAL A 102 -5.17 9.56 7.40
N PHE A 103 -4.10 9.41 8.19
CA PHE A 103 -4.15 8.75 9.49
C PHE A 103 -4.60 9.68 10.63
N VAL A 104 -4.66 11.00 10.41
CA VAL A 104 -5.20 11.94 11.41
C VAL A 104 -6.71 12.11 11.28
N GLN A 105 -7.35 11.49 10.31
CA GLN A 105 -8.81 11.55 10.17
C GLN A 105 -9.50 10.85 11.36
N PRO A 106 -10.70 11.31 11.78
CA PRO A 106 -11.47 10.63 12.83
C PRO A 106 -11.71 9.16 12.50
N SER A 107 -11.75 8.27 13.50
CA SER A 107 -12.00 6.85 13.28
C SER A 107 -13.41 6.58 12.76
N GLY A 108 -13.56 5.55 11.93
CA GLY A 108 -14.85 5.17 11.38
C GLY A 108 -14.78 4.09 10.31
N ARG A 109 -15.93 3.79 9.72
CA ARG A 109 -16.00 2.98 8.50
C ARG A 109 -15.41 3.80 7.35
N GLY A 110 -14.57 3.20 6.52
CA GLY A 110 -13.89 3.94 5.44
C GLY A 110 -12.63 4.69 5.90
N THR A 111 -12.06 4.34 7.05
CA THR A 111 -10.79 4.89 7.53
C THR A 111 -9.76 3.78 7.71
N PHE A 112 -8.48 4.15 7.85
CA PHE A 112 -7.40 3.18 8.08
C PHE A 112 -7.37 2.61 9.50
N GLY A 113 -8.43 2.76 10.31
CA GLY A 113 -8.44 2.39 11.73
C GLY A 113 -8.58 3.61 12.63
N ASP A 114 -7.94 3.55 13.82
CA ASP A 114 -8.03 4.64 14.79
C ASP A 114 -7.19 5.84 14.38
N ARG A 115 -7.61 7.04 14.80
CA ARG A 115 -6.83 8.26 14.58
C ARG A 115 -5.42 8.10 15.18
N ILE A 116 -4.41 8.46 14.40
CA ILE A 116 -3.03 8.55 14.84
C ILE A 116 -2.73 9.96 15.35
N GLU A 117 -2.06 10.04 16.50
CA GLU A 117 -1.63 11.30 17.09
C GLU A 117 -0.45 11.91 16.32
N ASP A 118 -0.40 13.25 16.26
CA ASP A 118 0.59 14.00 15.47
C ASP A 118 2.04 13.63 15.85
N GLU A 119 2.31 13.33 17.12
CA GLU A 119 3.63 12.90 17.58
C GLU A 119 4.06 11.57 16.92
N THR A 120 3.15 10.60 16.87
CA THR A 120 3.39 9.30 16.25
C THR A 120 3.53 9.43 14.74
N LEU A 121 2.67 10.25 14.12
CA LEU A 121 2.74 10.51 12.68
C LEU A 121 4.08 11.13 12.28
N ASN A 122 4.59 12.08 13.07
CA ASN A 122 5.88 12.71 12.83
C ASN A 122 7.05 11.71 12.96
N LYS A 123 6.96 10.73 13.87
CA LYS A 123 7.94 9.65 13.97
C LYS A 123 7.95 8.79 12.71
N TRP A 124 6.78 8.44 12.17
CA TRP A 124 6.67 7.68 10.92
C TRP A 124 7.24 8.46 9.73
N ARG A 125 6.89 9.74 9.59
CA ARG A 125 7.46 10.62 8.56
C ARG A 125 8.99 10.70 8.63
N ALA A 126 9.57 10.71 9.84
CA ALA A 126 11.02 10.72 10.01
C ALA A 126 11.64 9.37 9.60
N ALA A 127 11.03 8.25 9.98
CA ALA A 127 11.52 6.91 9.65
C ALA A 127 11.51 6.62 8.15
N LEU A 128 10.49 7.11 7.42
CA LEU A 128 10.32 6.89 5.99
C LEU A 128 11.14 7.83 5.09
N ARG A 129 11.91 8.76 5.67
CA ARG A 129 12.80 9.69 4.93
C ARG A 129 14.28 9.27 4.95
N CYS A 130 14.60 8.14 5.59
CA CYS A 130 15.96 7.65 5.82
C CYS A 130 16.45 6.73 4.69
#